data_AF-Q17YZ9-F1
#
_entry.id   AF-Q17YZ9-F1
#
_cell.length_a   1.000
_cell.length_b   1.000
_cell.length_c   1.000
_cell.angle_alpha   90.00
_cell.angle_beta   90.00
_cell.angle_gamma   90.00
#
_symmetry.space_group_name_H-M   'P 1'
#
loop_
_entity.id
_entity.type
_entity.pdbx_description
1 polymer ?
#
loop_
_entity_poly.entity_id
_entity_poly.type
_entity_poly.pdbx_seq_one_letter_code
_entity_poly.pdbx_strand_id
1 'polypeptide(L)'
;MPYRLEKDFQDLITNNSNIQKDICSILEINHKDFKLLREDTYINGITADFTLFEKNKVRAIIECKGGSIGVSEYVRGIGQIFQYEYFFENNLSLKNYEFCQNFNSVLIFPESVLKNNDFNVGLFKYPKSKKILEINSHNLAVRYINDSELEKLRETKHKDFKVISPYYVRDIRFFEVYFLLQVLAIFKFKNKLVHRKNIEETILKKTNSLNNGNWRNVFITLSTLGFIDSKNYPTSTGLNFVNMSYSEFLVMIFESYIKPYYIEIFKLLENDTLNLKNNEIAERIKMNFNNHEVLFLTESNSRYISSWLNIAKDDFAFFSFTKRLAQRRLIFNPFTSNKENFIKHIEKYSLYNKYKERYEEILNGI
;
A
#
# COMPACT_ATOMS: atom_id res chain seq x y z
N MET A 1 -12.50 -9.64 9.71
CA MET A 1 -11.64 -8.52 9.29
C MET A 1 -10.72 -8.19 10.46
N PRO A 2 -9.39 -8.28 10.29
CA PRO A 2 -8.44 -7.90 11.34
C PRO A 2 -8.63 -6.44 11.76
N TYR A 3 -8.32 -6.11 13.02
CA TYR A 3 -8.36 -4.74 13.58
C TYR A 3 -9.71 -4.05 13.42
N ARG A 4 -10.79 -4.83 13.56
CA ARG A 4 -12.16 -4.30 13.55
C ARG A 4 -12.37 -3.28 14.66
N LEU A 5 -11.86 -3.58 15.86
CA LEU A 5 -11.94 -2.72 17.04
C LEU A 5 -10.72 -1.79 17.11
N GLU A 6 -10.96 -0.55 17.53
CA GLU A 6 -9.92 0.47 17.67
C GLU A 6 -8.87 0.06 18.72
N LYS A 7 -9.29 -0.55 19.83
CA LYS A 7 -8.39 -1.02 20.89
C LYS A 7 -7.38 -2.06 20.40
N ASP A 8 -7.83 -3.07 19.64
CA ASP A 8 -6.95 -4.08 19.06
C ASP A 8 -5.90 -3.45 18.13
N PHE A 9 -6.29 -2.39 17.43
CA PHE A 9 -5.41 -1.65 16.53
C PHE A 9 -4.40 -0.77 17.28
N GLN A 10 -4.82 -0.14 18.38
CA GLN A 10 -3.90 0.58 19.28
C GLN A 10 -2.89 -0.38 19.93
N ASP A 11 -3.33 -1.56 20.39
CA ASP A 11 -2.45 -2.58 20.96
C ASP A 11 -1.43 -3.10 19.93
N LEU A 12 -1.82 -3.25 18.67
CA LEU A 12 -0.91 -3.57 17.57
C LEU A 12 0.20 -2.52 17.43
N ILE A 13 -0.17 -1.23 17.35
CA ILE A 13 0.80 -0.13 17.18
C ILE A 13 1.75 -0.05 18.38
N THR A 14 1.23 -0.26 19.59
CA THR A 14 2.02 -0.25 20.83
C THR A 14 3.08 -1.36 20.87
N ASN A 15 2.73 -2.54 20.37
CA ASN A 15 3.57 -3.74 20.55
C ASN A 15 4.45 -4.06 19.34
N ASN A 16 4.36 -3.30 18.24
CA ASN A 16 5.10 -3.58 17.01
C ASN A 16 6.15 -2.51 16.69
N SER A 17 7.43 -2.86 16.90
CA SER A 17 8.54 -1.94 16.65
C SER A 17 8.71 -1.54 15.18
N ASN A 18 8.30 -2.38 14.23
CA ASN A 18 8.43 -2.05 12.80
C ASN A 18 7.40 -0.98 12.41
N ILE A 19 6.17 -1.10 12.90
CA ILE A 19 5.14 -0.06 12.75
C ILE A 19 5.64 1.26 13.36
N GLN A 20 6.19 1.23 14.57
CA GLN A 20 6.70 2.43 15.24
C GLN A 20 7.86 3.08 14.47
N LYS A 21 8.81 2.29 13.96
CA LYS A 21 9.90 2.79 13.11
C LYS A 21 9.38 3.41 11.82
N ASP A 22 8.38 2.81 11.19
CA ASP A 22 7.80 3.33 9.96
C ASP A 22 7.02 4.63 10.21
N ILE A 23 6.25 4.72 11.31
CA ILE A 23 5.62 5.97 11.77
C ILE A 23 6.69 7.05 12.03
N CYS A 24 7.77 6.72 12.76
CA CYS A 24 8.88 7.65 12.99
C CYS A 24 9.50 8.14 11.69
N SER A 25 9.73 7.24 10.73
CA SER A 25 10.29 7.59 9.42
C SER A 25 9.40 8.57 8.65
N ILE A 26 8.07 8.37 8.68
CA ILE A 26 7.10 9.26 8.03
C ILE A 26 7.04 10.64 8.71
N LEU A 27 7.21 10.67 10.03
CA LEU A 27 7.28 11.90 10.81
C LEU A 27 8.68 12.52 10.84
N GLU A 28 9.66 11.91 10.16
CA GLU A 28 11.05 12.36 10.10
C GLU A 28 11.75 12.42 11.48
N ILE A 29 11.41 11.47 12.35
CA ILE A 29 11.92 11.36 13.72
C ILE A 29 12.95 10.24 13.77
N ASN A 30 14.04 10.47 14.49
CA ASN A 30 14.95 9.39 14.83
C ASN A 30 14.30 8.47 15.87
N HIS A 31 14.09 7.19 15.54
CA HIS A 31 13.48 6.21 16.44
C HIS A 31 14.21 6.08 17.80
N LYS A 32 15.48 6.50 17.91
CA LYS A 32 16.20 6.53 19.20
C LYS A 32 15.70 7.64 20.14
N ASP A 33 15.17 8.72 19.59
CA ASP A 33 14.68 9.89 20.34
C ASP A 33 13.16 9.84 20.58
N PHE A 34 12.53 8.74 20.18
CA PHE A 34 11.08 8.52 20.18
C PHE A 34 10.59 7.96 21.52
N LYS A 35 9.48 8.51 22.00
CA LYS A 35 8.67 7.91 23.08
C LYS A 35 7.19 7.99 22.70
N LEU A 36 6.48 6.87 22.84
CA LEU A 36 5.04 6.78 22.65
C LEU A 36 4.35 6.68 24.01
N LEU A 37 3.45 7.61 24.30
CA LEU A 37 2.57 7.57 25.47
C LEU A 37 1.16 7.22 25.00
N ARG A 38 0.51 6.27 25.67
CA ARG A 38 -0.86 5.86 25.40
C ARG A 38 -1.85 6.67 26.23
N GLU A 39 -3.06 6.87 25.68
CA GLU A 39 -4.22 7.40 26.39
C GLU A 39 -3.88 8.69 27.16
N ASP A 40 -3.30 9.67 26.46
CA ASP A 40 -2.82 10.90 27.06
C ASP A 40 -3.92 11.98 27.05
N THR A 41 -4.34 12.40 28.24
CA THR A 41 -5.41 13.40 28.41
C THR A 41 -4.89 14.83 28.32
N TYR A 42 -5.54 15.62 27.46
CA TYR A 42 -5.35 17.05 27.24
C TYR A 42 -6.52 17.88 27.81
N ILE A 43 -6.46 19.19 27.59
CA ILE A 43 -7.47 20.15 28.05
C ILE A 43 -8.88 19.74 27.60
N ASN A 44 -9.88 20.10 28.42
CA ASN A 44 -11.28 19.70 28.26
C ASN A 44 -11.54 18.18 28.34
N GLY A 45 -10.61 17.41 28.90
CA GLY A 45 -10.74 15.96 29.07
C GLY A 45 -10.59 15.17 27.77
N ILE A 46 -10.13 15.82 26.69
CA ILE A 46 -9.89 15.15 25.41
C ILE A 46 -8.68 14.22 25.57
N THR A 47 -8.91 12.92 25.42
CA THR A 47 -7.84 11.91 25.50
C THR A 47 -7.42 11.51 24.11
N ALA A 48 -6.12 11.55 23.85
CA ALA A 48 -5.53 11.08 22.61
C ALA A 48 -5.11 9.63 22.73
N ASP A 49 -5.25 8.86 21.66
CA ASP A 49 -4.83 7.46 21.64
C ASP A 49 -3.32 7.34 21.86
N PHE A 50 -2.56 8.19 21.18
CA PHE A 50 -1.14 8.33 21.45
C PHE A 50 -0.63 9.76 21.42
N THR A 51 0.30 10.06 22.31
CA THR A 51 1.20 11.20 22.21
C THR A 51 2.60 10.71 21.90
N LEU A 52 3.18 11.26 20.84
CA LEU A 52 4.52 10.94 20.38
C LEU A 52 5.47 12.08 20.72
N PHE A 53 6.54 11.75 21.46
CA PHE A 53 7.58 12.69 21.83
C PHE A 53 8.85 12.49 21.00
N GLU A 54 9.49 13.59 20.63
CA GLU A 54 10.86 13.65 20.12
C GLU A 54 11.68 14.49 21.10
N LYS A 55 12.73 13.91 21.71
CA LYS A 55 13.58 14.61 22.69
C LYS A 55 12.77 15.32 23.79
N ASN A 56 11.78 14.61 24.34
CA ASN A 56 10.84 15.08 25.38
C ASN A 56 9.87 16.22 24.98
N LYS A 57 9.82 16.62 23.70
CA LYS A 57 8.81 17.55 23.20
C LYS A 57 7.75 16.81 22.39
N VAL A 58 6.51 17.24 22.46
CA VAL A 58 5.40 16.66 21.72
C VAL A 58 5.60 16.93 20.24
N ARG A 59 5.88 15.87 19.50
CA ARG A 59 6.15 15.91 18.07
C ARG A 59 4.92 15.54 17.26
N ALA A 60 4.07 14.67 17.79
CA ALA A 60 2.78 14.37 17.21
C ALA A 60 1.75 13.93 18.26
N ILE A 61 0.48 14.18 17.97
CA ILE A 61 -0.66 13.57 18.68
C ILE A 61 -1.44 12.75 17.66
N ILE A 62 -1.78 11.52 18.02
CA ILE A 62 -2.28 10.49 17.13
C ILE A 62 -3.67 10.06 17.57
N GLU A 63 -4.61 10.11 16.63
CA GLU A 63 -5.92 9.49 16.71
C GLU A 63 -5.92 8.20 15.87
N CYS A 64 -6.39 7.10 16.43
CA CYS A 64 -6.60 5.85 15.71
C CYS A 64 -8.07 5.63 15.41
N LYS A 65 -8.35 4.88 14.34
CA LYS A 65 -9.69 4.37 14.06
C LYS A 65 -9.60 2.90 13.67
N GLY A 66 -10.57 2.10 14.15
CA GLY A 66 -10.73 0.70 13.77
C GLY A 66 -11.16 0.53 12.32
N GLY A 67 -11.16 -0.72 11.85
CA GLY A 67 -11.44 -1.04 10.44
C GLY A 67 -12.91 -1.08 10.04
N SER A 68 -13.83 -1.10 11.01
CA SER A 68 -15.29 -1.19 10.79
C SER A 68 -15.99 0.08 11.29
N ILE A 69 -15.60 1.22 10.72
CA ILE A 69 -16.15 2.54 11.04
C ILE A 69 -17.08 3.05 9.94
N GLY A 70 -18.07 3.84 10.32
CA GLY A 70 -18.88 4.64 9.40
C GLY A 70 -18.33 6.06 9.23
N VAL A 71 -19.08 6.87 8.49
CA VAL A 71 -18.73 8.27 8.24
C VAL A 71 -18.67 9.11 9.52
N SER A 72 -19.58 8.87 10.47
CA SER A 72 -19.66 9.64 11.72
C SER A 72 -18.41 9.44 12.57
N GLU A 73 -17.94 8.21 12.72
CA GLU A 73 -16.72 7.89 13.47
C GLU A 73 -15.47 8.44 12.78
N TYR A 74 -15.43 8.41 11.45
CA TYR A 74 -14.34 8.99 10.68
C TYR A 74 -14.27 10.51 10.85
N VAL A 75 -15.42 11.21 10.73
CA VAL A 75 -15.54 12.66 10.95
C VAL A 75 -15.19 13.03 12.39
N ARG A 76 -15.57 12.20 13.38
CA ARG A 76 -15.16 12.40 14.77
C ARG A 76 -13.64 12.34 14.94
N GLY A 77 -12.98 11.36 14.30
CA GLY A 77 -11.52 11.27 14.27
C GLY A 77 -10.86 12.51 13.65
N ILE A 78 -11.44 13.04 12.58
CA ILE A 78 -11.00 14.31 11.98
C ILE A 78 -11.16 15.47 12.96
N GLY A 79 -12.30 15.55 13.65
CA GLY A 79 -12.55 16.57 14.67
C GLY A 79 -11.50 16.54 15.79
N GLN A 80 -11.10 15.35 16.24
CA GLN A 80 -10.06 15.17 17.25
C GLN A 80 -8.70 15.69 16.78
N ILE A 81 -8.27 15.36 15.56
CA ILE A 81 -6.99 15.87 15.04
C ILE A 81 -6.99 17.38 14.79
N PHE A 82 -8.14 18.01 14.51
CA PHE A 82 -8.26 19.47 14.51
C PHE A 82 -8.04 20.07 15.91
N GLN A 83 -8.57 19.42 16.95
CA GLN A 83 -8.32 19.85 18.33
C GLN A 83 -6.83 19.70 18.70
N TYR A 84 -6.17 18.65 18.22
CA TYR A 84 -4.74 18.47 18.46
C TYR A 84 -3.88 19.55 17.80
N GLU A 85 -4.21 19.95 16.57
CA GLU A 85 -3.58 21.12 15.93
C GLU A 85 -3.82 22.40 16.74
N TYR A 86 -5.04 22.62 17.21
CA TYR A 86 -5.36 23.78 18.04
C TYR A 86 -4.58 23.81 19.37
N PHE A 87 -4.37 22.65 20.00
CA PHE A 87 -3.55 22.54 21.21
C PHE A 87 -2.11 22.96 20.94
N PHE A 88 -1.54 22.53 19.82
CA PHE A 88 -0.21 22.95 19.40
C PHE A 88 -0.14 24.46 19.14
N GLU A 89 -1.05 25.01 18.33
CA GLU A 89 -1.05 26.42 17.93
C GLU A 89 -1.13 27.38 19.12
N ASN A 90 -1.79 26.96 20.20
CA ASN A 90 -2.01 27.76 21.40
C ASN A 90 -1.18 27.28 22.60
N ASN A 91 -0.25 26.34 22.39
CA ASN A 91 0.59 25.74 23.42
C ASN A 91 -0.21 25.22 24.65
N LEU A 92 -1.36 24.58 24.39
CA LEU A 92 -2.27 24.09 25.42
C LEU A 92 -1.84 22.69 25.88
N SER A 93 -1.40 22.60 27.12
CA SER A 93 -1.03 21.33 27.74
C SER A 93 -1.39 21.32 29.22
N LEU A 94 -2.00 20.24 29.71
CA LEU A 94 -2.24 20.03 31.14
C LEU A 94 -0.97 19.69 31.91
N LYS A 95 0.03 19.09 31.24
CA LYS A 95 1.25 18.54 31.84
C LYS A 95 2.49 19.38 31.56
N ASN A 96 2.31 20.65 31.17
CA ASN A 96 3.37 21.56 30.73
C ASN A 96 4.31 20.99 29.65
N TYR A 97 3.77 20.17 28.75
CA TYR A 97 4.50 19.71 27.59
C TYR A 97 4.86 20.88 26.67
N GLU A 98 6.10 20.89 26.20
CA GLU A 98 6.50 21.70 25.07
C GLU A 98 6.20 20.97 23.77
N PHE A 99 5.76 21.70 22.75
CA PHE A 99 5.55 21.14 21.42
C PHE A 99 6.72 21.45 20.48
N CYS A 100 7.01 20.54 19.56
CA CYS A 100 7.97 20.79 18.48
C CYS A 100 7.37 21.76 17.44
N GLN A 101 8.18 22.65 16.86
CA GLN A 101 7.72 23.56 15.80
C GLN A 101 7.16 22.84 14.57
N ASN A 102 7.68 21.64 14.27
CA ASN A 102 7.25 20.80 13.16
C ASN A 102 6.14 19.81 13.57
N PHE A 103 5.32 20.13 14.58
CA PHE A 103 4.24 19.28 15.10
C PHE A 103 3.34 18.67 14.01
N ASN A 104 2.86 17.44 14.24
CA ASN A 104 1.86 16.79 13.40
C ASN A 104 0.64 16.29 14.20
N SER A 105 -0.55 16.59 13.69
CA SER A 105 -1.77 15.91 14.09
C SER A 105 -1.96 14.69 13.18
N VAL A 106 -2.08 13.49 13.75
CA VAL A 106 -1.99 12.24 12.98
C VAL A 106 -3.29 11.46 13.09
N LEU A 107 -3.82 10.99 11.96
CA LEU A 107 -4.93 10.05 11.92
C LEU A 107 -4.42 8.73 11.34
N ILE A 108 -4.61 7.62 12.06
CA ILE A 108 -4.17 6.28 11.65
C ILE A 108 -5.35 5.33 11.58
N PHE A 109 -5.44 4.55 10.52
CA PHE A 109 -6.47 3.51 10.36
C PHE A 109 -5.95 2.31 9.55
N PRO A 110 -6.60 1.13 9.62
CA PRO A 110 -6.29 0.03 8.74
C PRO A 110 -6.81 0.27 7.31
N GLU A 111 -6.24 -0.42 6.33
CA GLU A 111 -6.58 -0.24 4.91
C GLU A 111 -8.04 -0.53 4.56
N SER A 112 -8.76 -1.26 5.43
CA SER A 112 -10.18 -1.52 5.27
C SER A 112 -11.03 -0.25 5.25
N VAL A 113 -10.58 0.83 5.91
CA VAL A 113 -11.26 2.12 5.89
C VAL A 113 -11.30 2.71 4.48
N LEU A 114 -10.22 2.54 3.69
CA LEU A 114 -10.17 2.99 2.29
C LEU A 114 -11.00 2.12 1.35
N LYS A 115 -11.29 0.88 1.76
CA LYS A 115 -12.18 -0.05 1.03
C LYS A 115 -13.65 0.21 1.38
N ASN A 116 -13.94 1.04 2.38
CA ASN A 116 -15.32 1.46 2.66
C ASN A 116 -15.79 2.41 1.54
N ASN A 117 -16.90 2.04 0.87
CA ASN A 117 -17.45 2.80 -0.25
C ASN A 117 -18.57 3.78 0.17
N ASP A 118 -18.95 3.79 1.46
CA ASP A 118 -19.98 4.67 2.03
C ASP A 118 -19.51 6.12 2.12
N PHE A 119 -18.20 6.34 2.30
CA PHE A 119 -17.58 7.66 2.30
C PHE A 119 -16.23 7.65 1.57
N ASN A 120 -15.72 8.83 1.25
CA ASN A 120 -14.45 8.98 0.55
C ASN A 120 -13.52 9.88 1.36
N VAL A 121 -12.36 9.35 1.77
CA VAL A 121 -11.39 10.08 2.60
C VAL A 121 -10.85 11.34 1.94
N GLY A 122 -10.83 11.44 0.61
CA GLY A 122 -10.38 12.63 -0.12
C GLY A 122 -11.38 13.79 -0.10
N LEU A 123 -12.63 13.56 0.32
CA LEU A 123 -13.68 14.59 0.36
C LEU A 123 -13.82 15.31 1.69
N PHE A 124 -12.96 15.02 2.67
CA PHE A 124 -12.98 15.70 3.95
C PHE A 124 -11.94 16.81 4.03
N LYS A 125 -12.25 17.81 4.85
CA LYS A 125 -11.28 18.82 5.27
C LYS A 125 -10.47 18.28 6.44
N TYR A 126 -9.18 18.62 6.47
CA TYR A 126 -8.24 18.20 7.49
C TYR A 126 -7.41 19.38 8.00
N PRO A 127 -6.79 19.29 9.20
CA PRO A 127 -5.85 20.29 9.73
C PRO A 127 -4.61 20.45 8.83
N LYS A 128 -3.89 21.56 8.97
CA LYS A 128 -2.69 21.85 8.15
C LYS A 128 -1.53 20.91 8.47
N SER A 129 -1.35 20.61 9.75
CA SER A 129 -0.33 19.74 10.33
C SER A 129 -0.59 18.25 10.12
N LYS A 130 -1.65 17.88 9.39
CA LYS A 130 -2.12 16.49 9.27
C LYS A 130 -1.03 15.54 8.77
N LYS A 131 -1.07 14.32 9.27
CA LYS A 131 -0.54 13.13 8.61
C LYS A 131 -1.60 12.04 8.65
N ILE A 132 -1.96 11.50 7.49
CA ILE A 132 -2.93 10.41 7.39
C ILE A 132 -2.17 9.15 7.07
N LEU A 133 -2.20 8.19 8.00
CA LEU A 133 -1.47 6.94 7.88
C LEU A 133 -2.45 5.78 7.75
N GLU A 134 -2.10 4.87 6.86
CA GLU A 134 -2.78 3.61 6.67
C GLU A 134 -1.85 2.47 7.10
N ILE A 135 -2.38 1.44 7.76
CA ILE A 135 -1.66 0.20 8.04
C ILE A 135 -2.32 -0.96 7.29
N ASN A 136 -1.55 -1.69 6.48
CA ASN A 136 -2.06 -2.91 5.85
C ASN A 136 -2.26 -4.01 6.90
N SER A 137 -3.48 -4.51 7.00
CA SER A 137 -3.89 -5.45 8.05
C SER A 137 -3.24 -6.83 7.97
N HIS A 138 -2.63 -7.19 6.84
CA HIS A 138 -2.04 -8.52 6.63
C HIS A 138 -0.54 -8.52 6.88
N ASN A 139 0.17 -7.52 6.35
CA ASN A 139 1.64 -7.47 6.41
C ASN A 139 2.21 -6.32 7.24
N LEU A 140 1.33 -5.47 7.79
CA LEU A 140 1.64 -4.40 8.73
C LEU A 140 2.47 -3.24 8.15
N ALA A 141 2.58 -3.14 6.83
CA ALA A 141 3.23 -2.00 6.19
C ALA A 141 2.45 -0.71 6.51
N VAL A 142 3.18 0.32 6.97
CA VAL A 142 2.63 1.65 7.24
C VAL A 142 2.84 2.54 6.02
N ARG A 143 1.76 3.18 5.57
CA ARG A 143 1.75 4.04 4.39
C ARG A 143 1.26 5.44 4.75
N TYR A 144 1.95 6.46 4.24
CA TYR A 144 1.49 7.84 4.30
C TYR A 144 0.62 8.18 3.08
N ILE A 145 -0.62 8.58 3.33
CA ILE A 145 -1.52 9.12 2.31
C ILE A 145 -1.27 10.63 2.20
N ASN A 146 -0.54 11.03 1.17
CA ASN A 146 -0.21 12.43 0.92
C ASN A 146 -1.34 13.17 0.19
N ASP A 147 -1.22 14.50 0.08
CA ASP A 147 -2.24 15.35 -0.56
C ASP A 147 -2.50 14.98 -2.03
N SER A 148 -1.47 14.57 -2.79
CA SER A 148 -1.68 14.11 -4.17
C SER A 148 -2.49 12.82 -4.24
N GLU A 149 -2.35 11.94 -3.26
CA GLU A 149 -3.15 10.72 -3.16
C GLU A 149 -4.57 11.00 -2.67
N LEU A 150 -4.74 11.92 -1.71
CA LEU A 150 -6.07 12.38 -1.30
C LEU A 150 -6.86 12.99 -2.46
N GLU A 151 -6.21 13.80 -3.31
CA GLU A 151 -6.87 14.37 -4.48
C GLU A 151 -7.26 13.28 -5.50
N LYS A 152 -6.42 12.26 -5.70
CA LYS A 152 -6.79 11.09 -6.53
C LYS A 152 -7.98 10.35 -5.95
N LEU A 153 -8.00 10.12 -4.63
CA LEU A 153 -9.12 9.48 -3.94
C LEU A 153 -10.38 10.31 -4.10
N ARG A 154 -10.30 11.64 -3.97
CA ARG A 154 -11.41 12.56 -4.24
C ARG A 154 -11.98 12.41 -5.66
N GLU A 155 -11.11 12.35 -6.67
CA GLU A 155 -11.53 12.14 -8.06
C GLU A 155 -12.31 10.83 -8.26
N THR A 156 -12.03 9.78 -7.48
CA THR A 156 -12.74 8.50 -7.61
C THR A 156 -14.23 8.61 -7.31
N LYS A 157 -14.64 9.46 -6.35
CA LYS A 157 -16.06 9.66 -6.04
C LYS A 157 -16.75 10.50 -7.13
N HIS A 158 -16.06 11.47 -7.70
CA HIS A 158 -16.57 12.25 -8.84
C HIS A 158 -16.84 11.38 -10.08
N LYS A 159 -16.07 10.30 -10.25
CA LYS A 159 -16.23 9.33 -11.33
C LYS A 159 -17.10 8.12 -10.94
N ASP A 160 -17.65 8.13 -9.72
CA ASP A 160 -18.49 7.09 -9.13
C ASP A 160 -17.86 5.68 -9.15
N PHE A 161 -16.56 5.61 -8.86
CA PHE A 161 -15.83 4.34 -8.85
C PHE A 161 -16.07 3.54 -7.57
N LYS A 162 -16.08 2.21 -7.69
CA LYS A 162 -15.98 1.29 -6.56
C LYS A 162 -14.53 0.97 -6.26
N VAL A 163 -14.18 1.05 -4.98
CA VAL A 163 -12.85 0.73 -4.46
C VAL A 163 -12.90 -0.63 -3.78
N ILE A 164 -12.31 -1.64 -4.40
CA ILE A 164 -12.11 -2.97 -3.79
C ILE A 164 -10.69 -3.15 -3.23
N SER A 165 -9.76 -2.33 -3.72
CA SER A 165 -8.38 -2.22 -3.23
C SER A 165 -7.87 -0.81 -3.58
N PRO A 166 -7.24 -0.08 -2.64
CA PRO A 166 -6.81 1.31 -2.87
C PRO A 166 -5.43 1.40 -3.55
N TYR A 167 -4.78 0.27 -3.82
CA TYR A 167 -3.38 0.22 -4.19
C TYR A 167 -3.19 0.32 -5.71
N TYR A 168 -2.33 1.24 -6.13
CA TYR A 168 -1.96 1.40 -7.52
C TYR A 168 -1.12 0.22 -8.01
N VAL A 169 -1.69 -0.59 -8.91
CA VAL A 169 -1.00 -1.68 -9.61
C VAL A 169 -1.49 -1.69 -11.05
N ARG A 170 -0.64 -1.25 -12.00
CA ARG A 170 -0.92 -1.33 -13.44
C ARG A 170 0.35 -1.16 -14.27
N ASP A 171 0.36 -1.79 -15.45
CA ASP A 171 1.42 -1.68 -16.45
C ASP A 171 2.83 -1.97 -15.88
N ILE A 172 2.92 -2.99 -15.03
CA ILE A 172 4.13 -3.48 -14.35
C ILE A 172 4.17 -5.01 -14.36
N ARG A 173 5.30 -5.58 -13.92
CA ARG A 173 5.39 -6.94 -13.37
C ARG A 173 5.90 -6.87 -11.94
N PHE A 174 5.46 -7.79 -11.10
CA PHE A 174 5.90 -7.82 -9.71
C PHE A 174 7.34 -8.30 -9.55
N PHE A 175 7.91 -9.04 -10.50
CA PHE A 175 9.36 -9.25 -10.50
C PHE A 175 10.16 -7.95 -10.71
N GLU A 176 9.62 -6.97 -11.43
CA GLU A 176 10.24 -5.64 -11.57
C GLU A 176 10.12 -4.85 -10.25
N VAL A 177 8.97 -4.96 -9.58
CA VAL A 177 8.73 -4.38 -8.24
C VAL A 177 9.72 -4.94 -7.22
N TYR A 178 9.85 -6.26 -7.18
CA TYR A 178 10.76 -6.96 -6.27
C TYR A 178 12.22 -6.54 -6.51
N PHE A 179 12.65 -6.55 -7.77
CA PHE A 179 14.00 -6.11 -8.16
C PHE A 179 14.29 -4.66 -7.76
N LEU A 180 13.36 -3.74 -8.04
CA LEU A 180 13.55 -2.33 -7.65
C LEU A 180 13.68 -2.20 -6.13
N LEU A 181 12.89 -2.94 -5.35
CA LEU A 181 12.98 -2.92 -3.89
C LEU A 181 14.37 -3.36 -3.40
N GLN A 182 14.96 -4.40 -4.02
CA GLN A 182 16.33 -4.85 -3.72
C GLN A 182 17.37 -3.77 -4.07
N VAL A 183 17.26 -3.13 -5.24
CA VAL A 183 18.13 -2.01 -5.65
C VAL A 183 18.09 -0.89 -4.61
N LEU A 184 16.90 -0.48 -4.19
CA LEU A 184 16.72 0.61 -3.22
C LEU A 184 17.25 0.25 -1.83
N ALA A 185 17.20 -1.03 -1.45
CA ALA A 185 17.83 -1.51 -0.22
C ALA A 185 19.35 -1.38 -0.26
N ILE A 186 20.00 -1.75 -1.36
CA ILE A 186 21.45 -1.56 -1.54
C ILE A 186 21.80 -0.07 -1.42
N PHE A 187 21.02 0.82 -2.05
CA PHE A 187 21.24 2.26 -1.95
C PHE A 187 21.11 2.75 -0.51
N LYS A 188 20.11 2.27 0.24
CA LYS A 188 19.95 2.59 1.66
C LYS A 188 21.16 2.16 2.48
N PHE A 189 21.62 0.91 2.33
CA PHE A 189 22.77 0.38 3.08
C PHE A 189 24.09 1.05 2.71
N LYS A 190 24.27 1.45 1.45
CA LYS A 190 25.44 2.21 0.98
C LYS A 190 25.34 3.72 1.22
N ASN A 191 24.26 4.19 1.85
CA ASN A 191 23.97 5.60 2.07
C ASN A 191 24.05 6.45 0.77
N LYS A 192 23.60 5.87 -0.36
CA LYS A 192 23.57 6.52 -1.67
C LYS A 192 22.23 7.21 -1.90
N LEU A 193 22.26 8.45 -2.39
CA LEU A 193 21.06 9.21 -2.75
C LEU A 193 20.25 8.50 -3.86
N VAL A 194 18.93 8.45 -3.65
CA VAL A 194 17.99 7.84 -4.60
C VAL A 194 17.44 8.91 -5.55
N HIS A 195 18.00 8.97 -6.76
CA HIS A 195 17.47 9.78 -7.85
C HIS A 195 16.76 8.91 -8.88
N ARG A 196 15.42 8.89 -8.84
CA ARG A 196 14.56 8.00 -9.66
C ARG A 196 14.99 7.89 -11.12
N LYS A 197 15.18 9.02 -11.81
CA LYS A 197 15.53 9.06 -13.23
C LYS A 197 16.92 8.49 -13.51
N ASN A 198 17.88 8.80 -12.64
CA ASN A 198 19.24 8.29 -12.76
C ASN A 198 19.28 6.77 -12.55
N ILE A 199 18.61 6.26 -11.52
CA ILE A 199 18.52 4.80 -11.27
C ILE A 199 17.84 4.09 -12.44
N GLU A 200 16.76 4.66 -12.97
CA GLU A 200 16.07 4.13 -14.14
C GLU A 200 17.00 3.99 -15.35
N GLU A 201 17.74 5.05 -15.69
CA GLU A 201 18.60 5.11 -16.87
C GLU A 201 19.88 4.27 -16.72
N THR A 202 20.47 4.25 -15.53
CA THR A 202 21.80 3.66 -15.30
C THR A 202 21.77 2.24 -14.75
N ILE A 203 20.66 1.81 -14.14
CA ILE A 203 20.53 0.50 -13.50
C ILE A 203 19.32 -0.25 -14.09
N LEU A 204 18.11 0.27 -13.92
CA LEU A 204 16.90 -0.53 -14.15
C LEU A 204 16.73 -0.86 -15.64
N LYS A 205 17.05 0.06 -16.56
CA LYS A 205 16.97 -0.20 -18.01
C LYS A 205 17.91 -1.29 -18.50
N LYS A 206 18.96 -1.65 -17.74
CA LYS A 206 19.88 -2.75 -18.10
C LYS A 206 19.27 -4.13 -17.93
N THR A 207 18.13 -4.23 -17.25
CA THR A 207 17.40 -5.48 -17.01
C THR A 207 16.80 -6.07 -18.28
N ASN A 208 16.45 -5.22 -19.26
CA ASN A 208 15.66 -5.61 -20.43
C ASN A 208 14.38 -6.41 -20.08
N SER A 209 13.74 -6.04 -18.96
CA SER A 209 12.49 -6.65 -18.50
C SER A 209 11.30 -6.33 -19.42
N LEU A 210 10.16 -6.98 -19.21
CA LEU A 210 9.00 -6.81 -20.08
C LEU A 210 8.48 -5.36 -20.15
N ASN A 211 8.45 -4.63 -19.04
CA ASN A 211 7.98 -3.24 -18.98
C ASN A 211 9.14 -2.27 -18.73
N ASN A 212 10.30 -2.51 -19.34
CA ASN A 212 11.53 -1.76 -19.08
C ASN A 212 11.45 -0.23 -19.32
N GLY A 213 10.39 0.27 -19.95
CA GLY A 213 10.10 1.71 -20.13
C GLY A 213 9.21 2.32 -19.05
N ASN A 214 8.63 1.53 -18.15
CA ASN A 214 7.57 1.94 -17.21
C ASN A 214 8.01 1.91 -15.74
N TRP A 215 9.31 2.01 -15.45
CA TRP A 215 9.84 1.99 -14.07
C TRP A 215 9.23 3.04 -13.15
N ARG A 216 8.74 4.17 -13.68
CA ARG A 216 7.94 5.13 -12.90
C ARG A 216 6.75 4.48 -12.21
N ASN A 217 6.02 3.59 -12.90
CA ASN A 217 4.88 2.89 -12.31
C ASN A 217 5.32 1.92 -11.20
N VAL A 218 6.51 1.34 -11.31
CA VAL A 218 7.09 0.46 -10.29
C VAL A 218 7.42 1.26 -9.02
N PHE A 219 8.01 2.46 -9.14
CA PHE A 219 8.21 3.37 -8.00
C PHE A 219 6.89 3.78 -7.34
N ILE A 220 5.88 4.16 -8.15
CA ILE A 220 4.55 4.50 -7.63
C ILE A 220 3.96 3.30 -6.89
N THR A 221 4.07 2.10 -7.45
CA THR A 221 3.58 0.85 -6.83
C THR A 221 4.27 0.61 -5.48
N LEU A 222 5.60 0.67 -5.40
CA LEU A 222 6.30 0.51 -4.12
C LEU A 222 5.86 1.53 -3.06
N SER A 223 5.65 2.79 -3.47
CA SER A 223 5.18 3.84 -2.58
C SER A 223 3.75 3.59 -2.11
N THR A 224 2.83 3.23 -3.02
CA THR A 224 1.43 2.94 -2.67
C THR A 224 1.28 1.65 -1.87
N LEU A 225 2.22 0.71 -1.92
CA LEU A 225 2.21 -0.47 -1.06
C LEU A 225 2.77 -0.19 0.35
N GLY A 226 3.36 0.99 0.59
CA GLY A 226 4.00 1.34 1.86
C GLY A 226 5.41 0.76 2.03
N PHE A 227 6.06 0.33 0.93
CA PHE A 227 7.37 -0.32 0.99
C PHE A 227 8.53 0.64 0.91
N ILE A 228 8.31 1.85 0.40
CA ILE A 228 9.31 2.92 0.35
C ILE A 228 8.74 4.21 0.92
N ASP A 229 9.63 5.02 1.50
CA ASP A 229 9.30 6.34 2.05
C ASP A 229 9.24 7.44 0.96
N SER A 230 8.97 8.68 1.37
CA SER A 230 8.94 9.85 0.49
C SER A 230 10.29 10.17 -0.17
N LYS A 231 11.39 9.65 0.37
CA LYS A 231 12.76 9.75 -0.16
C LYS A 231 13.12 8.55 -1.04
N ASN A 232 12.17 7.66 -1.30
CA ASN A 232 12.29 6.42 -2.07
C ASN A 232 13.26 5.39 -1.46
N TYR A 233 13.49 5.40 -0.15
CA TYR A 233 14.20 4.32 0.53
C TYR A 233 13.22 3.30 1.08
N PRO A 234 13.59 2.01 1.15
CA PRO A 234 12.73 1.01 1.77
C PRO A 234 12.38 1.38 3.21
N THR A 235 11.11 1.21 3.60
CA THR A 235 10.66 1.28 4.99
C THR A 235 11.24 0.10 5.79
N SER A 236 11.05 0.08 7.11
CA SER A 236 11.47 -1.08 7.93
C SER A 236 10.77 -2.33 7.45
N THR A 237 9.48 -2.22 7.15
CA THR A 237 8.69 -3.32 6.58
C THR A 237 9.15 -3.67 5.16
N GLY A 238 9.46 -2.67 4.31
CA GLY A 238 10.05 -2.88 2.99
C GLY A 238 11.38 -3.65 3.02
N LEU A 239 12.25 -3.36 3.99
CA LEU A 239 13.51 -4.10 4.19
C LEU A 239 13.27 -5.57 4.57
N ASN A 240 12.23 -5.86 5.35
CA ASN A 240 11.89 -7.26 5.67
C ASN A 240 11.51 -8.04 4.41
N PHE A 241 10.81 -7.40 3.46
CA PHE A 241 10.40 -8.03 2.20
C PHE A 241 11.53 -8.27 1.22
N VAL A 242 12.65 -7.53 1.33
CA VAL A 242 13.87 -7.78 0.55
C VAL A 242 14.51 -9.12 0.90
N ASN A 243 14.30 -9.60 2.13
CA ASN A 243 14.87 -10.86 2.62
C ASN A 243 14.00 -12.09 2.31
N MET A 244 12.81 -11.91 1.75
CA MET A 244 11.94 -13.02 1.32
C MET A 244 12.47 -13.61 0.02
N SER A 245 12.12 -14.86 -0.29
CA SER A 245 12.24 -15.31 -1.68
C SER A 245 11.23 -14.55 -2.56
N TYR A 246 11.47 -14.50 -3.88
CA TYR A 246 10.52 -13.87 -4.80
C TYR A 246 9.12 -14.53 -4.75
N SER A 247 9.06 -15.86 -4.57
CA SER A 247 7.80 -16.60 -4.47
C SER A 247 7.03 -16.26 -3.20
N GLU A 248 7.73 -16.17 -2.05
CA GLU A 248 7.14 -15.71 -0.79
C GLU A 248 6.63 -14.27 -0.88
N PHE A 249 7.44 -13.39 -1.49
CA PHE A 249 7.06 -12.00 -1.75
C PHE A 249 5.79 -11.92 -2.59
N LEU A 250 5.69 -12.68 -3.68
CA LEU A 250 4.49 -12.70 -4.53
C LEU A 250 3.25 -13.19 -3.82
N VAL A 251 3.35 -14.26 -3.03
CA VAL A 251 2.19 -14.76 -2.26
C VAL A 251 1.74 -13.72 -1.24
N MET A 252 2.67 -13.05 -0.56
CA MET A 252 2.35 -11.93 0.33
C MET A 252 1.64 -10.80 -0.43
N ILE A 253 2.12 -10.44 -1.63
CA ILE A 253 1.50 -9.42 -2.47
C ILE A 253 0.07 -9.79 -2.85
N PHE A 254 -0.11 -11.03 -3.30
CA PHE A 254 -1.41 -11.57 -3.66
C PHE A 254 -2.39 -11.40 -2.50
N GLU A 255 -2.09 -12.01 -1.35
CA GLU A 255 -2.97 -12.03 -0.19
C GLU A 255 -3.26 -10.64 0.37
N SER A 256 -2.24 -9.77 0.44
CA SER A 256 -2.35 -8.50 1.18
C SER A 256 -2.91 -7.34 0.35
N TYR A 257 -2.78 -7.38 -0.99
CA TYR A 257 -3.03 -6.20 -1.83
C TYR A 257 -3.97 -6.44 -3.02
N ILE A 258 -3.79 -7.54 -3.75
CA ILE A 258 -4.38 -7.70 -5.10
C ILE A 258 -5.39 -8.84 -5.22
N LYS A 259 -5.51 -9.71 -4.21
CA LYS A 259 -6.50 -10.79 -4.15
C LYS A 259 -7.93 -10.33 -4.50
N PRO A 260 -8.44 -9.17 -4.05
CA PRO A 260 -9.78 -8.70 -4.43
C PRO A 260 -10.00 -8.59 -5.94
N TYR A 261 -9.00 -8.13 -6.70
CA TYR A 261 -9.12 -8.03 -8.17
C TYR A 261 -9.24 -9.41 -8.81
N TYR A 262 -8.47 -10.39 -8.33
CA TYR A 262 -8.51 -11.75 -8.85
C TYR A 262 -9.77 -12.51 -8.44
N ILE A 263 -10.39 -12.20 -7.30
CA ILE A 263 -11.71 -12.74 -6.95
C ILE A 263 -12.71 -12.40 -8.06
N GLU A 264 -12.77 -11.13 -8.49
CA GLU A 264 -13.71 -10.70 -9.53
C GLU A 264 -13.39 -11.30 -10.91
N ILE A 265 -12.11 -11.42 -11.26
CA ILE A 265 -11.70 -12.06 -12.53
C ILE A 265 -12.04 -13.55 -12.53
N PHE A 266 -11.79 -14.27 -11.43
CA PHE A 266 -11.98 -15.72 -11.35
C PHE A 266 -13.45 -16.13 -11.31
N LYS A 267 -14.35 -15.27 -10.85
CA LYS A 267 -15.81 -15.48 -10.96
C LYS A 267 -16.29 -15.65 -12.41
N LEU A 268 -15.52 -15.19 -13.39
CA LEU A 268 -15.86 -15.26 -14.81
C LEU A 268 -15.35 -16.56 -15.49
N LEU A 269 -14.70 -17.46 -14.77
CA LEU A 269 -14.21 -18.71 -15.32
C LEU A 269 -15.35 -19.69 -15.57
N GLU A 270 -15.34 -20.33 -16.73
CA GLU A 270 -16.25 -21.39 -17.12
C GLU A 270 -15.41 -22.61 -17.52
N ASN A 271 -15.55 -23.73 -16.81
CA ASN A 271 -14.77 -24.96 -17.04
C ASN A 271 -13.25 -24.71 -17.15
N ASP A 272 -12.67 -24.06 -16.13
CA ASP A 272 -11.25 -23.70 -16.07
C ASP A 272 -10.74 -22.85 -17.25
N THR A 273 -11.65 -22.17 -17.94
CA THR A 273 -11.33 -21.33 -19.10
C THR A 273 -11.96 -19.95 -18.94
N LEU A 274 -11.19 -18.90 -19.21
CA LEU A 274 -11.69 -17.55 -19.38
C LEU A 274 -11.66 -17.22 -20.87
N ASN A 275 -12.81 -17.35 -21.54
CA ASN A 275 -12.95 -17.11 -22.98
C ASN A 275 -13.73 -15.82 -23.27
N LEU A 276 -13.20 -14.70 -22.77
CA LEU A 276 -13.80 -13.38 -22.91
C LEU A 276 -12.78 -12.35 -23.40
N LYS A 277 -13.21 -11.41 -24.23
CA LYS A 277 -12.43 -10.23 -24.57
C LYS A 277 -12.29 -9.32 -23.34
N ASN A 278 -11.28 -8.45 -23.34
CA ASN A 278 -11.00 -7.59 -22.18
C ASN A 278 -12.18 -6.64 -21.85
N ASN A 279 -12.87 -6.13 -22.87
CA ASN A 279 -14.07 -5.31 -22.69
C ASN A 279 -15.23 -6.12 -22.08
N GLU A 280 -15.45 -7.35 -22.52
CA GLU A 280 -16.48 -8.24 -21.97
C GLU A 280 -16.20 -8.59 -20.50
N ILE A 281 -14.93 -8.84 -20.15
CA ILE A 281 -14.50 -9.04 -18.76
C ILE A 281 -14.83 -7.79 -17.94
N ALA A 282 -14.46 -6.60 -18.42
CA ALA A 282 -14.72 -5.35 -17.72
C ALA A 282 -16.23 -5.12 -17.52
N GLU A 283 -17.06 -5.31 -18.55
CA GLU A 283 -18.52 -5.16 -18.43
C GLU A 283 -19.12 -6.13 -17.41
N ARG A 284 -18.75 -7.42 -17.46
CA ARG A 284 -19.27 -8.41 -16.49
C ARG A 284 -18.86 -8.07 -15.05
N ILE A 285 -17.64 -7.58 -14.84
CA ILE A 285 -17.21 -7.13 -13.50
C ILE A 285 -18.02 -5.91 -13.06
N LYS A 286 -18.21 -4.90 -13.92
CA LYS A 286 -19.02 -3.72 -13.59
C LYS A 286 -20.45 -4.07 -13.21
N MET A 287 -21.06 -5.07 -13.85
CA MET A 287 -22.40 -5.55 -13.48
C MET A 287 -22.49 -6.02 -12.02
N ASN A 288 -21.42 -6.64 -11.48
CA ASN A 288 -21.36 -7.03 -10.06
C ASN A 288 -21.32 -5.83 -9.11
N PHE A 289 -21.01 -4.65 -9.62
CA PHE A 289 -20.88 -3.40 -8.88
C PHE A 289 -21.93 -2.36 -9.30
N ASN A 290 -23.13 -2.80 -9.69
CA ASN A 290 -24.22 -1.94 -10.13
C ASN A 290 -23.83 -1.03 -11.32
N ASN A 291 -23.07 -1.57 -12.26
CA ASN A 291 -22.53 -0.90 -13.46
C ASN A 291 -21.51 0.23 -13.20
N HIS A 292 -21.01 0.36 -11.97
CA HIS A 292 -19.94 1.30 -11.65
C HIS A 292 -18.57 0.74 -12.08
N GLU A 293 -17.65 1.61 -12.50
CA GLU A 293 -16.27 1.17 -12.73
C GLU A 293 -15.58 0.81 -11.41
N VAL A 294 -14.69 -0.18 -11.47
CA VAL A 294 -13.84 -0.59 -10.36
C VAL A 294 -12.45 0.03 -10.54
N LEU A 295 -12.02 0.79 -9.53
CA LEU A 295 -10.74 1.47 -9.49
C LEU A 295 -9.58 0.50 -9.79
N PHE A 296 -8.68 0.91 -10.68
CA PHE A 296 -7.52 0.18 -11.20
C PHE A 296 -7.82 -1.14 -11.93
N LEU A 297 -9.09 -1.51 -12.14
CA LEU A 297 -9.46 -2.78 -12.78
C LEU A 297 -10.20 -2.57 -14.11
N THR A 298 -11.34 -1.89 -14.10
CA THR A 298 -12.20 -1.76 -15.30
C THR A 298 -12.06 -0.42 -16.02
N GLU A 299 -11.43 0.57 -15.37
CA GLU A 299 -11.21 1.92 -15.90
C GLU A 299 -10.47 1.95 -17.26
N SER A 300 -10.46 3.13 -17.88
CA SER A 300 -9.67 3.42 -19.09
C SER A 300 -10.02 2.50 -20.26
N ASN A 301 -11.32 2.32 -20.54
CA ASN A 301 -11.83 1.49 -21.62
C ASN A 301 -11.29 0.05 -21.54
N SER A 302 -11.32 -0.58 -20.37
CA SER A 302 -10.86 -1.96 -20.11
C SER A 302 -9.35 -2.20 -20.31
N ARG A 303 -8.54 -1.15 -20.45
CA ARG A 303 -7.08 -1.29 -20.66
C ARG A 303 -6.42 -2.07 -19.52
N TYR A 304 -6.85 -1.85 -18.27
CA TYR A 304 -6.21 -2.44 -17.10
C TYR A 304 -6.49 -3.94 -16.95
N ILE A 305 -7.58 -4.46 -17.52
CA ILE A 305 -7.83 -5.91 -17.60
C ILE A 305 -6.65 -6.64 -18.25
N SER A 306 -6.09 -6.08 -19.32
CA SER A 306 -4.90 -6.64 -19.97
C SER A 306 -3.70 -6.70 -19.02
N SER A 307 -3.48 -5.63 -18.25
CA SER A 307 -2.40 -5.58 -17.24
C SER A 307 -2.56 -6.71 -16.21
N TRP A 308 -3.76 -6.85 -15.63
CA TRP A 308 -4.04 -7.88 -14.62
C TRP A 308 -3.90 -9.31 -15.15
N LEU A 309 -4.35 -9.56 -16.38
CA LEU A 309 -4.20 -10.87 -17.03
C LEU A 309 -2.74 -11.20 -17.32
N ASN A 310 -1.94 -10.20 -17.71
CA ASN A 310 -0.52 -10.41 -17.93
C ASN A 310 0.24 -10.62 -16.63
N ILE A 311 -0.12 -9.94 -15.53
CA ILE A 311 0.42 -10.23 -14.19
C ILE A 311 0.06 -11.67 -13.79
N ALA A 312 -1.20 -12.07 -13.98
CA ALA A 312 -1.67 -13.42 -13.66
C ALA A 312 -0.88 -14.50 -14.43
N LYS A 313 -0.54 -14.23 -15.69
CA LYS A 313 0.24 -15.14 -16.52
C LYS A 313 1.74 -15.12 -16.21
N ASP A 314 2.35 -13.93 -16.21
CA ASP A 314 3.80 -13.80 -16.23
C ASP A 314 4.40 -13.86 -14.81
N ASP A 315 3.76 -13.24 -13.81
CA ASP A 315 4.24 -13.27 -12.43
C ASP A 315 3.78 -14.54 -11.70
N PHE A 316 2.48 -14.84 -11.75
CA PHE A 316 1.88 -15.91 -10.95
C PHE A 316 1.66 -17.24 -11.69
N ALA A 317 1.74 -17.25 -13.02
CA ALA A 317 1.42 -18.41 -13.86
C ALA A 317 0.04 -19.05 -13.55
N PHE A 318 -0.97 -18.23 -13.26
CA PHE A 318 -2.36 -18.67 -13.10
C PHE A 318 -2.97 -19.11 -14.42
N PHE A 319 -2.68 -18.38 -15.50
CA PHE A 319 -3.26 -18.62 -16.83
C PHE A 319 -2.21 -18.87 -17.90
N SER A 320 -2.55 -19.75 -18.86
CA SER A 320 -1.83 -19.89 -20.12
C SER A 320 -2.64 -19.25 -21.24
N PHE A 321 -2.03 -18.34 -21.99
CA PHE A 321 -2.63 -17.79 -23.21
C PHE A 321 -1.60 -17.15 -24.15
N THR A 322 -1.96 -17.11 -25.42
CA THR A 322 -1.25 -16.35 -26.46
C THR A 322 -1.78 -14.91 -26.49
N LYS A 323 -0.90 -13.95 -26.71
CA LYS A 323 -1.29 -12.53 -26.79
C LYS A 323 -2.41 -12.34 -27.83
N ARG A 324 -3.38 -11.47 -27.50
CA ARG A 324 -4.54 -11.10 -28.33
C ARG A 324 -5.62 -12.19 -28.51
N LEU A 325 -5.42 -13.41 -28.01
CA LEU A 325 -6.48 -14.41 -27.98
C LEU A 325 -7.34 -14.23 -26.72
N ALA A 326 -8.66 -14.42 -26.90
CA ALA A 326 -9.62 -14.35 -25.80
C ALA A 326 -9.59 -15.61 -24.94
N GLN A 327 -9.19 -16.76 -25.49
CA GLN A 327 -9.16 -18.01 -24.75
C GLN A 327 -7.94 -18.06 -23.83
N ARG A 328 -8.19 -18.19 -22.52
CA ARG A 328 -7.16 -18.30 -21.49
C ARG A 328 -7.46 -19.52 -20.64
N ARG A 329 -6.53 -20.46 -20.57
CA ARG A 329 -6.68 -21.70 -19.80
C ARG A 329 -6.12 -21.50 -18.41
N LEU A 330 -6.88 -21.87 -17.38
CA LEU A 330 -6.39 -21.92 -16.01
C LEU A 330 -5.36 -23.04 -15.86
N ILE A 331 -4.20 -22.70 -15.29
CA ILE A 331 -3.13 -23.63 -14.95
C ILE A 331 -3.09 -23.85 -13.44
N PHE A 332 -3.39 -22.80 -12.67
CA PHE A 332 -3.31 -22.83 -11.21
C PHE A 332 -4.38 -21.94 -10.60
N ASN A 333 -5.12 -22.49 -9.63
CA ASN A 333 -6.14 -21.76 -8.89
C ASN A 333 -5.62 -21.38 -7.49
N PRO A 334 -5.33 -20.09 -7.21
CA PRO A 334 -4.84 -19.65 -5.90
C PRO A 334 -5.91 -19.71 -4.81
N PHE A 335 -7.20 -19.84 -5.16
CA PHE A 335 -8.30 -19.84 -4.19
C PHE A 335 -8.60 -21.22 -3.61
N THR A 336 -8.12 -22.29 -4.24
CA THR A 336 -8.27 -23.68 -3.77
C THR A 336 -6.95 -24.32 -3.36
N SER A 337 -5.83 -23.65 -3.60
CA SER A 337 -4.49 -24.13 -3.26
C SER A 337 -4.04 -23.61 -1.89
N ASN A 338 -3.26 -24.41 -1.16
CA ASN A 338 -2.61 -23.94 0.05
C ASN A 338 -1.37 -23.07 -0.27
N LYS A 339 -0.88 -22.35 0.76
CA LYS A 339 0.26 -21.42 0.63
C LYS A 339 1.53 -22.11 0.10
N GLU A 340 1.85 -23.30 0.58
CA GLU A 340 3.07 -24.02 0.20
C GLU A 340 3.05 -24.42 -1.28
N ASN A 341 1.92 -24.95 -1.76
CA ASN A 341 1.73 -25.29 -3.16
C ASN A 341 1.77 -24.04 -4.06
N PHE A 342 1.26 -22.91 -3.57
CA PHE A 342 1.30 -21.66 -4.31
C PHE A 342 2.74 -21.12 -4.46
N ILE A 343 3.54 -21.16 -3.39
CA ILE A 343 4.97 -20.84 -3.44
C ILE A 343 5.70 -21.73 -4.46
N LYS A 344 5.55 -23.06 -4.34
CA LYS A 344 6.18 -24.03 -5.25
C LYS A 344 5.78 -23.83 -6.71
N HIS A 345 4.51 -23.47 -6.95
CA HIS A 345 4.01 -23.16 -8.30
C HIS A 345 4.70 -21.94 -8.90
N ILE A 346 4.78 -20.85 -8.14
CA ILE A 346 5.46 -19.62 -8.59
C ILE A 346 6.93 -19.91 -8.89
N GLU A 347 7.64 -20.60 -8.00
CA GLU A 347 9.06 -20.95 -8.18
C GLU A 347 9.31 -21.71 -9.47
N LYS A 348 8.39 -22.58 -9.86
CA LYS A 348 8.55 -23.42 -11.06
C LYS A 348 8.15 -22.70 -12.33
N TYR A 349 7.08 -21.90 -12.31
CA TYR A 349 6.40 -21.45 -13.53
C TYR A 349 6.44 -19.94 -13.77
N SER A 350 6.87 -19.13 -12.80
CA SER A 350 6.96 -17.68 -12.99
C SER A 350 7.99 -17.29 -14.05
N LEU A 351 7.68 -16.24 -14.81
CA LEU A 351 8.59 -15.67 -15.80
C LEU A 351 9.82 -15.00 -15.15
N TYR A 352 9.77 -14.72 -13.86
CA TYR A 352 10.92 -14.22 -13.09
C TYR A 352 12.19 -15.04 -13.31
N ASN A 353 12.06 -16.36 -13.43
CA ASN A 353 13.20 -17.27 -13.63
C ASN A 353 14.03 -16.93 -14.88
N LYS A 354 13.43 -16.29 -15.90
CA LYS A 354 14.17 -15.83 -17.09
C LYS A 354 15.02 -14.60 -16.84
N TYR A 355 14.69 -13.82 -15.81
CA TYR A 355 15.35 -12.56 -15.47
C TYR A 355 16.27 -12.67 -14.25
N LYS A 356 16.13 -13.75 -13.47
CA LYS A 356 16.83 -13.95 -12.20
C LYS A 356 18.35 -13.73 -12.30
N GLU A 357 19.02 -14.44 -13.20
CA GLU A 357 20.48 -14.32 -13.37
C GLU A 357 20.89 -12.88 -13.73
N ARG A 358 20.18 -12.27 -14.68
CA ARG A 358 20.44 -10.88 -15.09
C ARG A 358 20.24 -9.88 -13.94
N TYR A 359 19.25 -10.12 -13.08
CA TYR A 359 18.99 -9.27 -11.93
C TYR A 359 20.11 -9.41 -10.90
N GLU A 360 20.54 -10.64 -10.61
CA GLU A 360 21.66 -10.91 -9.70
C GLU A 360 22.96 -10.26 -10.19
N GLU A 361 23.27 -10.37 -11.49
CA GLU A 361 24.42 -9.67 -12.10
C GLU A 361 24.38 -8.15 -11.86
N ILE A 362 23.22 -7.53 -12.10
CA ILE A 362 23.06 -6.07 -11.94
C ILE A 362 23.18 -5.70 -10.46
N LEU A 363 22.53 -6.44 -9.55
CA LEU A 363 22.58 -6.16 -8.10
C LEU A 363 24.02 -6.25 -7.57
N ASN A 364 24.79 -7.25 -8.01
CA ASN A 364 26.19 -7.42 -7.63
C ASN A 364 27.09 -6.27 -8.14
N GLY A 365 26.67 -5.55 -9.17
CA GLY A 365 27.40 -4.41 -9.74
C GLY A 365 27.08 -3.04 -9.12
N ILE A 366 26.10 -2.94 -8.21
CA ILE A 366 25.72 -1.68 -7.51
C ILE A 366 26.55 -1.52 -6.24
#